data_AF-A0A6G0WRV6-F1
#
_entry.id   AF-A0A6G0WRV6-F1
#
_cell.length_a   1.000
_cell.length_b   1.000
_cell.length_c   1.000
_cell.angle_alpha   90.00
_cell.angle_beta   90.00
_cell.angle_gamma   90.00
#
_symmetry.space_group_name_H-M   'P 1'
#
loop_
_entity.id
_entity.type
_entity.pdbx_description
1 polymer ?
#
loop_
_entity_poly.entity_id
_entity_poly.type
_entity_poly.pdbx_seq_one_letter_code
_entity_poly.pdbx_strand_id
1 'polypeptide(L)'
;MKMPLPPEYFQCPPLSREECEQYEHQALQNIQELLEKADVTNPRYEWQRVSHEAEIEIFRGRDSSTLTSAALFCSTLDIAGTLDEVANIFRMRTRDEFKETIDRSDSALLDGAVLYTVQESSSSDIRLHWLLEKKPIDVIGKERDFCFLTSTQLLDRDGNGRHTWIRCFNSVQIPSCPEFSNVIRALLYCSGFVCRESERPGYVNLMSVMHIDLRGTLPSTLKERAVMDLCRTVRVIDRNLRENRLIETPFLPGEQFVKLSSREQCYLCKRSFCFFRKKKNCFKCGEVVCTQCGPKWNIKIAGTSVKVRACTTCSLLPWPSLGRNTAVSTLITPSSIPSTDVWNRADVDDSDDDDDDDEESSFVSFITASTMSRYSISTGGRPTFDHSQE
;
A
#
# COMPACT_ATOMS: atom_id res chain seq x y z
N MET A 1 -17.60 -16.05 17.10
CA MET A 1 -17.62 -14.60 17.37
C MET A 1 -18.21 -13.89 16.15
N LYS A 2 -19.09 -12.90 16.31
CA LYS A 2 -19.64 -12.14 15.16
C LYS A 2 -18.76 -10.94 14.90
N MET A 3 -18.32 -10.77 13.66
CA MET A 3 -17.52 -9.64 13.20
C MET A 3 -18.41 -8.62 12.46
N PRO A 4 -18.04 -7.32 12.43
CA PRO A 4 -16.97 -6.71 13.22
C PRO A 4 -17.33 -6.65 14.72
N LEU A 5 -16.31 -6.54 15.58
CA LEU A 5 -16.46 -6.36 17.02
C LEU A 5 -17.12 -5.03 17.35
N PRO A 6 -17.92 -4.97 18.43
CA PRO A 6 -18.51 -3.71 18.88
C PRO A 6 -17.41 -2.71 19.28
N PRO A 7 -17.62 -1.40 19.14
CA PRO A 7 -16.64 -0.37 19.47
C PRO A 7 -15.99 -0.48 20.86
N GLU A 8 -16.74 -0.94 21.84
CA GLU A 8 -16.32 -1.05 23.25
C GLU A 8 -15.89 -2.47 23.64
N TYR A 9 -15.60 -3.33 22.66
CA TYR A 9 -15.20 -4.72 22.93
C TYR A 9 -13.93 -4.78 23.79
N PHE A 10 -12.91 -4.01 23.42
CA PHE A 10 -11.65 -3.94 24.16
C PHE A 10 -11.78 -2.94 25.30
N GLN A 11 -11.62 -3.43 26.53
CA GLN A 11 -11.58 -2.61 27.73
C GLN A 11 -10.13 -2.22 27.99
N CYS A 12 -9.75 -1.03 27.52
CA CYS A 12 -8.38 -0.50 27.55
C CYS A 12 -8.25 0.58 28.63
N PRO A 13 -7.99 0.23 29.92
CA PRO A 13 -7.73 1.24 30.94
C PRO A 13 -6.48 2.06 30.59
N PRO A 14 -6.40 3.36 30.96
CA PRO A 14 -5.27 4.21 30.63
C PRO A 14 -3.93 3.61 31.05
N LEU A 15 -2.94 3.69 30.17
CA LEU A 15 -1.58 3.28 30.48
C LEU A 15 -0.98 4.22 31.53
N SER A 16 -0.26 3.64 32.49
CA SER A 16 0.61 4.39 33.37
C SER A 16 1.77 5.00 32.60
N ARG A 17 2.41 6.02 33.19
CA ARG A 17 3.60 6.63 32.62
C ARG A 17 4.73 5.62 32.41
N GLU A 18 4.90 4.68 33.33
CA GLU A 18 5.94 3.65 33.25
C GLU A 18 5.66 2.68 32.09
N GLU A 19 4.41 2.27 31.87
CA GLU A 19 4.03 1.45 30.72
C GLU A 19 4.27 2.18 29.39
N CYS A 20 3.98 3.49 29.31
CA CYS A 20 4.30 4.28 28.13
C CYS A 20 5.81 4.32 27.86
N GLU A 21 6.63 4.62 28.88
CA GLU A 21 8.09 4.66 28.76
C GLU A 21 8.67 3.28 28.34
N GLN A 22 8.07 2.18 28.82
CA GLN A 22 8.44 0.82 28.39
C GLN A 22 8.13 0.57 26.92
N TYR A 23 6.93 0.94 26.44
CA TYR A 23 6.57 0.78 25.03
C TYR A 23 7.40 1.68 24.11
N GLU A 24 7.73 2.89 24.53
CA GLU A 24 8.64 3.79 23.81
C GLU A 24 10.04 3.18 23.68
N HIS A 25 10.59 2.62 24.77
CA HIS A 25 11.88 1.94 24.75
C HIS A 25 11.85 0.71 23.82
N GLN A 26 10.80 -0.12 23.94
CA GLN A 26 10.62 -1.29 23.09
C GLN A 26 10.47 -0.89 21.60
N ALA A 27 9.77 0.20 21.30
CA ALA A 27 9.60 0.70 19.94
C ALA A 27 10.95 1.04 19.27
N LEU A 28 11.86 1.68 20.00
CA LEU A 28 13.21 2.00 19.50
C LEU A 28 14.03 0.73 19.22
N GLN A 29 13.98 -0.25 20.11
CA GLN A 29 14.65 -1.55 19.92
C GLN A 29 14.10 -2.30 18.69
N ASN A 30 12.77 -2.31 18.54
CA ASN A 30 12.12 -2.96 17.40
C ASN A 30 12.50 -2.32 16.06
N ILE A 31 12.64 -0.98 16.01
CA ILE A 31 13.09 -0.27 14.81
C ILE A 31 14.53 -0.64 14.47
N GLN A 32 15.42 -0.68 15.47
CA GLN A 32 16.82 -1.07 15.26
C GLN A 32 16.92 -2.49 14.68
N GLU A 33 16.18 -3.45 15.25
CA GLU A 33 16.17 -4.82 14.74
C GLU A 33 15.56 -4.92 13.34
N LEU A 34 14.52 -4.14 13.03
CA LEU A 34 13.94 -4.07 11.68
C LEU A 34 14.98 -3.56 10.67
N LEU A 35 15.75 -2.53 11.02
CA LEU A 35 16.82 -2.00 10.16
C LEU A 35 17.91 -3.04 9.92
N GLU A 36 18.30 -3.81 10.94
CA GLU A 36 19.25 -4.92 10.81
C GLU A 36 18.74 -6.02 9.88
N LYS A 37 17.44 -6.36 9.95
CA LYS A 37 16.80 -7.34 9.05
C LYS A 37 16.63 -6.81 7.62
N ALA A 38 16.39 -5.51 7.45
CA ALA A 38 16.26 -4.89 6.14
C ALA A 38 17.59 -4.86 5.37
N ASP A 39 18.73 -4.91 6.08
CA ASP A 39 20.04 -5.11 5.47
C ASP A 39 20.23 -6.58 5.08
N VAL A 40 19.95 -6.88 3.81
CA VAL A 40 20.14 -8.21 3.23
C VAL A 40 21.61 -8.66 3.15
N THR A 41 22.57 -7.77 3.44
CA THR A 41 24.00 -8.11 3.51
C THR A 41 24.44 -8.48 4.93
N ASN A 42 23.57 -8.27 5.93
CA ASN A 42 23.88 -8.57 7.33
C ASN A 42 24.10 -10.09 7.52
N PRO A 43 25.30 -10.53 7.94
CA PRO A 43 25.66 -11.94 8.03
C PRO A 43 24.87 -12.69 9.12
N ARG A 44 24.26 -11.97 10.08
CA ARG A 44 23.45 -12.57 11.16
C ARG A 44 22.28 -13.39 10.62
N TYR A 45 21.67 -12.95 9.53
CA TYR A 45 20.40 -13.51 9.04
C TYR A 45 20.57 -14.50 7.88
N GLU A 46 21.80 -14.87 7.52
CA GLU A 46 22.10 -15.90 6.51
C GLU A 46 21.23 -15.76 5.23
N TRP A 47 21.09 -14.53 4.74
CA TRP A 47 20.16 -14.22 3.65
C TRP A 47 20.48 -15.00 2.38
N GLN A 48 19.47 -15.67 1.84
CA GLN A 48 19.52 -16.35 0.56
C GLN A 48 18.49 -15.74 -0.38
N ARG A 49 18.91 -15.25 -1.54
CA ARG A 49 17.97 -14.82 -2.58
C ARG A 49 17.20 -16.03 -3.11
N VAL A 50 15.88 -15.99 -3.00
CA VAL A 50 14.98 -17.10 -3.38
C VAL A 50 14.12 -16.78 -4.60
N SER A 51 13.95 -15.51 -4.94
CA SER A 51 13.21 -15.10 -6.13
C SER A 51 13.72 -13.78 -6.69
N HIS A 52 13.63 -13.65 -8.01
CA HIS A 52 13.79 -12.41 -8.76
C HIS A 52 12.66 -12.37 -9.80
N GLU A 53 11.50 -11.88 -9.37
CA GLU A 53 10.27 -11.84 -10.17
C GLU A 53 10.03 -10.40 -10.64
N ALA A 54 10.28 -10.13 -11.92
CA ALA A 54 10.24 -8.79 -12.50
C ALA A 54 11.20 -7.81 -11.79
N GLU A 55 10.68 -6.78 -11.13
CA GLU A 55 11.44 -5.72 -10.43
C GLU A 55 11.62 -5.98 -8.91
N ILE A 56 11.07 -7.09 -8.38
CA ILE A 56 11.18 -7.44 -6.96
C ILE A 56 12.24 -8.51 -6.74
N GLU A 57 13.15 -8.25 -5.80
CA GLU A 57 14.03 -9.27 -5.24
C GLU A 57 13.49 -9.75 -3.89
N ILE A 58 13.45 -11.06 -3.69
CA ILE A 58 13.00 -11.68 -2.43
C ILE A 58 14.11 -12.55 -1.85
N PHE A 59 14.41 -12.32 -0.59
CA PHE A 59 15.40 -13.01 0.21
C PHE A 59 14.71 -13.78 1.33
N ARG A 60 15.18 -15.01 1.59
CA ARG A 60 14.81 -15.81 2.74
C ARG A 60 15.93 -15.72 3.76
N GLY A 61 15.61 -15.43 5.00
CA GLY A 61 16.57 -15.33 6.10
C GLY A 61 16.45 -16.50 7.07
N ARG A 62 17.52 -16.71 7.84
CA ARG A 62 17.56 -17.56 9.03
C ARG A 62 18.44 -16.87 10.07
N ASP A 63 17.92 -16.69 11.28
CA ASP A 63 18.74 -16.30 12.41
C ASP A 63 19.07 -17.54 13.23
N SER A 64 20.27 -18.10 13.04
CA SER A 64 20.73 -19.31 13.73
C SER A 64 20.87 -19.12 15.25
N SER A 65 20.86 -17.89 15.75
CA SER A 65 20.83 -17.59 17.19
C SER A 65 19.43 -17.75 17.81
N THR A 66 18.38 -17.84 16.99
CA THR A 66 17.00 -17.95 17.44
C THR A 66 16.37 -19.29 17.06
N LEU A 67 15.84 -20.01 18.05
CA LEU A 67 15.06 -21.23 17.83
C LEU A 67 13.58 -20.86 17.61
N THR A 68 13.28 -20.20 16.49
CA THR A 68 11.92 -19.81 16.13
C THR A 68 11.36 -20.69 15.01
N SER A 69 10.05 -20.95 15.05
CA SER A 69 9.32 -21.58 13.94
C SER A 69 8.80 -20.56 12.91
N ALA A 70 9.08 -19.28 13.15
CA ALA A 70 8.71 -18.17 12.29
C ALA A 70 9.47 -18.24 10.96
N ALA A 71 8.79 -17.82 9.90
CA ALA A 71 9.43 -17.62 8.61
C ALA A 71 9.94 -16.18 8.52
N LEU A 72 11.15 -16.00 8.00
CA LEU A 72 11.80 -14.71 7.79
C LEU A 72 12.06 -14.48 6.30
N PHE A 73 11.45 -13.44 5.75
CA PHE A 73 11.66 -12.98 4.38
C PHE A 73 11.90 -11.46 4.36
N CYS A 74 12.67 -11.01 3.37
CA CYS A 74 12.85 -9.61 3.05
C CYS A 74 12.68 -9.43 1.55
N SER A 75 11.93 -8.42 1.12
CA SER A 75 11.83 -8.04 -0.29
C SER A 75 12.24 -6.59 -0.51
N THR A 76 12.87 -6.31 -1.64
CA THR A 76 13.24 -4.95 -2.06
C THR A 76 12.71 -4.64 -3.46
N LEU A 77 12.24 -3.41 -3.65
CA LEU A 77 11.69 -2.89 -4.90
C LEU A 77 11.90 -1.37 -4.96
N ASP A 78 12.32 -0.86 -6.11
CA ASP A 78 12.33 0.58 -6.37
C ASP A 78 10.98 1.01 -6.99
N ILE A 79 10.24 1.84 -6.28
CA ILE A 79 8.92 2.33 -6.70
C ILE A 79 8.98 3.82 -7.01
N ALA A 80 8.20 4.28 -7.98
CA ALA A 80 8.15 5.70 -8.30
C ALA A 80 7.27 6.45 -7.29
N GLY A 81 7.84 7.43 -6.60
CA GLY A 81 7.15 8.29 -5.64
C GLY A 81 8.04 8.97 -4.62
N THR A 82 7.41 9.52 -3.59
CA THR A 82 8.07 10.16 -2.45
C THR A 82 7.80 9.38 -1.15
N LEU A 83 8.62 9.62 -0.13
CA LEU A 83 8.39 9.05 1.21
C LEU A 83 7.06 9.52 1.80
N ASP A 84 6.63 10.74 1.51
CA ASP A 84 5.34 11.26 1.97
C ASP A 84 4.17 10.49 1.37
N GLU A 85 4.22 10.20 0.05
CA GLU A 85 3.17 9.40 -0.58
C GLU A 85 3.12 7.98 -0.01
N VAL A 86 4.28 7.38 0.28
CA VAL A 86 4.37 6.07 0.93
C VAL A 86 3.83 6.12 2.36
N ALA A 87 4.25 7.10 3.17
CA ALA A 87 3.75 7.28 4.54
C ALA A 87 2.23 7.46 4.57
N ASN A 88 1.69 8.18 3.59
CA ASN A 88 0.27 8.46 3.45
C ASN A 88 -0.57 7.25 3.03
N ILE A 89 0.06 6.23 2.45
CA ILE A 89 -0.57 4.94 2.19
C ILE A 89 -0.86 4.24 3.52
N PHE A 90 0.11 4.19 4.44
CA PHE A 90 0.00 3.47 5.70
C PHE A 90 -0.86 4.20 6.76
N ARG A 91 -2.17 4.21 6.57
CA ARG A 91 -3.17 4.78 7.50
C ARG A 91 -3.84 3.67 8.33
N MET A 92 -3.51 3.61 9.62
CA MET A 92 -4.12 2.71 10.63
C MET A 92 -4.13 3.41 11.99
N ARG A 93 -4.78 4.56 12.08
CA ARG A 93 -4.83 5.42 13.27
C ARG A 93 -6.24 5.51 13.86
N THR A 94 -7.27 5.23 13.06
CA THR A 94 -8.66 5.38 13.47
C THR A 94 -9.49 4.19 13.02
N ARG A 95 -10.66 4.01 13.65
CA ARG A 95 -11.64 2.98 13.26
C ARG A 95 -12.17 3.21 11.83
N ASP A 96 -12.32 4.47 11.42
CA ASP A 96 -12.79 4.80 10.08
C ASP A 96 -11.75 4.39 9.02
N GLU A 97 -10.46 4.59 9.28
CA GLU A 97 -9.38 4.12 8.40
C GLU A 97 -9.36 2.57 8.28
N PHE A 98 -9.59 1.85 9.39
CA PHE A 98 -9.76 0.40 9.34
C PHE A 98 -10.97 0.00 8.49
N LYS A 99 -12.12 0.65 8.69
CA LYS A 99 -13.33 0.37 7.92
C LYS A 99 -13.12 0.60 6.42
N GLU A 100 -12.47 1.71 6.04
CA GLU A 100 -12.15 1.99 4.64
C GLU A 100 -11.26 0.93 4.01
N THR A 101 -10.34 0.34 4.81
CA THR A 101 -9.51 -0.79 4.41
C THR A 101 -10.30 -2.08 4.29
N ILE A 102 -11.19 -2.38 5.24
CA ILE A 102 -12.02 -3.60 5.27
C ILE A 102 -13.03 -3.62 4.12
N ASP A 103 -13.63 -2.47 3.80
CA ASP A 103 -14.67 -2.35 2.75
C ASP A 103 -14.13 -2.58 1.33
N ARG A 104 -12.83 -2.89 1.18
CA ARG A 104 -12.23 -3.23 -0.10
C ARG A 104 -12.38 -4.70 -0.43
N SER A 105 -12.72 -4.99 -1.68
CA SER A 105 -12.88 -6.35 -2.18
C SER A 105 -11.60 -7.20 -2.06
N ASP A 106 -10.42 -6.57 -2.18
CA ASP A 106 -9.10 -7.21 -2.14
C ASP A 106 -8.49 -7.30 -0.73
N SER A 107 -9.12 -6.70 0.28
CA SER A 107 -8.58 -6.66 1.64
C SER A 107 -8.68 -8.01 2.33
N ALA A 108 -7.58 -8.43 2.96
CA ALA A 108 -7.59 -9.56 3.89
C ALA A 108 -8.02 -9.16 5.31
N LEU A 109 -8.12 -7.87 5.61
CA LEU A 109 -8.54 -7.38 6.92
C LEU A 109 -10.05 -7.60 7.11
N LEU A 110 -10.42 -8.30 8.17
CA LEU A 110 -11.80 -8.56 8.57
C LEU A 110 -12.27 -7.60 9.66
N ASP A 111 -11.36 -7.18 10.54
CA ASP A 111 -11.63 -6.22 11.61
C ASP A 111 -10.33 -5.61 12.16
N GLY A 112 -10.42 -4.46 12.82
CA GLY A 112 -9.27 -3.80 13.41
C GLY A 112 -9.62 -2.75 14.46
N ALA A 113 -8.72 -2.58 15.44
CA ALA A 113 -8.84 -1.59 16.49
C ALA A 113 -7.48 -1.01 16.88
N VAL A 114 -7.46 0.30 17.14
CA VAL A 114 -6.39 0.92 17.93
C VAL A 114 -6.74 0.70 19.40
N LEU A 115 -5.86 0.03 20.12
CA LEU A 115 -6.02 -0.27 21.55
C LEU A 115 -5.49 0.89 22.40
N TYR A 116 -4.34 1.44 22.02
CA TYR A 116 -3.69 2.56 22.71
C TYR A 116 -2.91 3.42 21.72
N THR A 117 -2.89 4.73 21.97
CA THR A 117 -1.91 5.65 21.41
C THR A 117 -0.91 5.98 22.51
N VAL A 118 0.34 5.55 22.34
CA VAL A 118 1.41 5.76 23.33
C VAL A 118 2.09 7.10 23.08
N GLN A 119 2.44 7.37 21.82
CA GLN A 119 3.10 8.60 21.40
C GLN A 119 2.61 9.01 20.02
N GLU A 120 2.39 10.30 19.80
CA GLU A 120 2.06 10.86 18.49
C GLU A 120 2.77 12.22 18.30
N SER A 121 3.66 12.30 17.32
CA SER A 121 4.37 13.50 16.90
C SER A 121 4.54 13.53 15.38
N SER A 122 5.15 14.60 14.85
CA SER A 122 5.40 14.73 13.41
C SER A 122 6.38 13.69 12.85
N SER A 123 7.30 13.19 13.68
CA SER A 123 8.37 12.28 13.27
C SER A 123 8.30 10.89 13.93
N SER A 124 7.38 10.68 14.87
CA SER A 124 7.21 9.42 15.60
C SER A 124 5.75 9.15 15.95
N ASP A 125 5.27 7.94 15.70
CA ASP A 125 3.90 7.50 16.01
C ASP A 125 3.96 6.07 16.55
N ILE A 126 3.62 5.90 17.84
CA ILE A 126 3.69 4.62 18.58
C ILE A 126 2.31 4.25 19.09
N ARG A 127 1.83 3.07 18.69
CA ARG A 127 0.46 2.61 18.99
C ARG A 127 0.40 1.11 19.23
N LEU A 128 -0.60 0.68 19.99
CA LEU A 128 -0.96 -0.73 20.14
C LEU A 128 -2.19 -1.02 19.28
N HIS A 129 -2.11 -2.07 18.46
CA HIS A 129 -3.17 -2.47 17.55
C HIS A 129 -3.62 -3.90 17.81
N TRP A 130 -4.91 -4.14 17.54
CA TRP A 130 -5.44 -5.47 17.28
C TRP A 130 -6.01 -5.52 15.87
N LEU A 131 -5.72 -6.60 15.14
CA LEU A 131 -6.24 -6.83 13.79
C LEU A 131 -6.67 -8.29 13.62
N LEU A 132 -7.70 -8.51 12.82
CA LEU A 132 -8.16 -9.83 12.41
C LEU A 132 -8.09 -9.96 10.89
N GLU A 133 -7.45 -11.01 10.42
CA GLU A 133 -7.35 -11.32 8.99
C GLU A 133 -8.09 -12.58 8.58
N LYS A 134 -8.43 -12.61 7.29
CA LYS A 134 -8.83 -13.81 6.54
C LYS A 134 -7.80 -14.92 6.73
N LYS A 135 -8.21 -16.13 6.38
CA LYS A 135 -7.35 -17.31 6.40
C LYS A 135 -6.18 -17.10 5.43
N PRO A 136 -4.94 -17.41 5.80
CA PRO A 136 -3.80 -17.34 4.88
C PRO A 136 -3.92 -18.37 3.74
N ILE A 137 -4.76 -19.40 3.91
CA ILE A 137 -5.09 -20.42 2.91
C ILE A 137 -6.58 -20.72 3.07
N ASP A 138 -7.42 -20.30 2.12
CA ASP A 138 -8.89 -20.26 2.25
C ASP A 138 -9.54 -21.60 2.62
N VAL A 139 -9.02 -22.71 2.07
CA VAL A 139 -9.64 -24.04 2.20
C VAL A 139 -9.29 -24.72 3.53
N ILE A 140 -8.11 -24.47 4.10
CA ILE A 140 -7.54 -25.29 5.21
C ILE A 140 -7.16 -24.43 6.43
N GLY A 141 -7.11 -23.11 6.30
CA GLY A 141 -6.73 -22.20 7.37
C GLY A 141 -7.83 -21.89 8.38
N LYS A 142 -7.43 -21.38 9.55
CA LYS A 142 -8.27 -20.54 10.43
C LYS A 142 -7.90 -19.06 10.25
N GLU A 143 -8.80 -18.17 10.62
CA GLU A 143 -8.48 -16.74 10.72
C GLU A 143 -7.34 -16.52 11.71
N ARG A 144 -6.55 -15.46 11.46
CA ARG A 144 -5.45 -15.05 12.33
C ARG A 144 -5.76 -13.68 12.90
N ASP A 145 -5.56 -13.53 14.20
CA ASP A 145 -5.50 -12.21 14.80
C ASP A 145 -4.07 -11.86 15.22
N PHE A 146 -3.84 -10.56 15.33
CA PHE A 146 -2.57 -9.98 15.73
C PHE A 146 -2.82 -8.96 16.83
N CYS A 147 -2.00 -8.97 17.86
CA CYS A 147 -1.92 -7.93 18.88
C CYS A 147 -0.47 -7.45 18.91
N PHE A 148 -0.21 -6.19 18.58
CA PHE A 148 1.14 -5.72 18.30
C PHE A 148 1.34 -4.22 18.58
N LEU A 149 2.58 -3.89 18.93
CA LEU A 149 3.10 -2.54 18.95
C LEU A 149 3.48 -2.13 17.52
N THR A 150 3.02 -0.96 17.11
CA THR A 150 3.42 -0.30 15.87
C THR A 150 4.28 0.89 16.21
N SER A 151 5.43 1.00 15.55
CA SER A 151 6.37 2.10 15.72
C SER A 151 6.69 2.67 14.35
N THR A 152 6.25 3.91 14.10
CA THR A 152 6.55 4.63 12.86
C THR A 152 7.54 5.73 13.17
N GLN A 153 8.59 5.86 12.36
CA GLN A 153 9.60 6.90 12.52
C GLN A 153 10.00 7.48 11.17
N LEU A 154 10.10 8.81 11.11
CA LEU A 154 10.73 9.52 10.00
C LEU A 154 12.12 9.99 10.45
N LEU A 155 13.15 9.47 9.78
CA LEU A 155 14.53 9.86 10.01
C LEU A 155 14.93 10.91 8.97
N ASP A 156 15.29 12.11 9.45
CA ASP A 156 15.83 13.18 8.59
C ASP A 156 17.10 12.73 7.89
N ARG A 157 17.93 11.88 8.50
CA ARG A 157 19.08 11.23 7.85
C ARG A 157 19.36 9.90 8.53
N ASP A 158 19.39 8.81 7.77
CA ASP A 158 19.90 7.53 8.25
C ASP A 158 21.45 7.54 8.36
N GLY A 159 22.04 6.42 8.76
CA GLY A 159 23.50 6.26 8.82
C GLY A 159 24.23 6.49 7.48
N ASN A 160 23.50 6.52 6.36
CA ASN A 160 24.01 6.79 5.02
C ASN A 160 23.62 8.20 4.52
N GLY A 161 23.01 9.03 5.35
CA GLY A 161 22.61 10.40 5.01
C GLY A 161 21.30 10.52 4.21
N ARG A 162 20.49 9.46 4.11
CA ARG A 162 19.23 9.46 3.34
C ARG A 162 18.01 9.67 4.24
N HIS A 163 17.02 10.39 3.73
CA HIS A 163 15.71 10.42 4.38
C HIS A 163 15.13 9.01 4.38
N THR A 164 14.62 8.57 5.53
CA THR A 164 14.12 7.21 5.69
C THR A 164 12.83 7.21 6.50
N TRP A 165 11.78 6.66 5.91
CA TRP A 165 10.54 6.36 6.61
C TRP A 165 10.51 4.89 7.02
N ILE A 166 10.23 4.63 8.29
CA ILE A 166 10.26 3.30 8.89
C ILE A 166 8.93 3.04 9.57
N ARG A 167 8.39 1.84 9.39
CA ARG A 167 7.26 1.35 10.19
C ARG A 167 7.49 -0.08 10.60
N CYS A 168 7.57 -0.31 11.90
CA CYS A 168 7.79 -1.61 12.51
C CYS A 168 6.53 -2.10 13.23
N PHE A 169 6.32 -3.41 13.18
CA PHE A 169 5.27 -4.16 13.84
C PHE A 169 5.91 -5.28 14.65
N ASN A 170 5.64 -5.30 15.94
CA ASN A 170 6.12 -6.36 16.82
C ASN A 170 5.01 -6.81 17.76
N SER A 171 4.75 -8.12 17.80
CA SER A 171 3.69 -8.66 18.64
C SER A 171 3.97 -8.44 20.12
N VAL A 172 2.91 -8.08 20.84
CA VAL A 172 2.95 -7.89 22.30
C VAL A 172 1.77 -8.60 22.93
N GLN A 173 1.91 -8.92 24.22
CA GLN A 173 0.82 -9.46 25.02
C GLN A 173 0.38 -8.41 26.03
N ILE A 174 -0.90 -8.05 25.98
CA ILE A 174 -1.49 -7.08 26.91
C ILE A 174 -2.77 -7.65 27.52
N PRO A 175 -3.09 -7.33 28.78
CA PRO A 175 -4.31 -7.82 29.43
C PRO A 175 -5.60 -7.43 28.69
N SER A 176 -5.62 -6.24 28.08
CA SER A 176 -6.79 -5.70 27.36
C SER A 176 -7.10 -6.43 26.05
N CYS A 177 -6.21 -7.30 25.56
CA CYS A 177 -6.38 -8.05 24.31
C CYS A 177 -5.96 -9.53 24.45
N PRO A 178 -6.73 -10.33 25.21
CA PRO A 178 -6.47 -11.76 25.38
C PRO A 178 -6.64 -12.54 24.06
N GLU A 179 -6.18 -13.79 24.03
CA GLU A 179 -6.38 -14.66 22.86
C GLU A 179 -7.84 -15.09 22.72
N PHE A 180 -8.33 -15.18 21.48
CA PHE A 180 -9.68 -15.64 21.17
C PHE A 180 -9.68 -17.14 20.92
N SER A 181 -10.70 -17.84 21.41
CA SER A 181 -10.76 -19.31 21.34
C SER A 181 -10.98 -19.86 19.92
N ASN A 182 -11.58 -19.08 19.03
CA ASN A 182 -11.91 -19.49 17.65
C ASN A 182 -10.97 -18.94 16.58
N VAL A 183 -9.94 -18.18 16.96
CA VAL A 183 -8.97 -17.53 16.08
C VAL A 183 -7.56 -17.93 16.51
N ILE A 184 -6.59 -17.94 15.60
CA ILE A 184 -5.19 -18.24 15.94
C ILE A 184 -4.43 -16.93 16.10
N ARG A 185 -3.88 -16.65 17.28
CA ARG A 185 -2.97 -15.52 17.51
C ARG A 185 -1.65 -15.76 16.77
N ALA A 186 -1.43 -15.04 15.67
CA ALA A 186 -0.16 -15.03 14.98
C ALA A 186 0.81 -14.02 15.62
N LEU A 187 2.11 -14.22 15.40
CA LEU A 187 3.16 -13.41 16.02
C LEU A 187 4.03 -12.74 14.95
N LEU A 188 4.25 -11.44 15.12
CA LEU A 188 5.15 -10.61 14.33
C LEU A 188 6.42 -10.36 15.12
N TYR A 189 7.59 -10.54 14.50
CA TYR A 189 8.89 -10.32 15.12
C TYR A 189 9.66 -9.20 14.41
N CYS A 190 9.44 -7.95 14.83
CA CYS A 190 9.97 -6.74 14.20
C CYS A 190 9.83 -6.79 12.66
N SER A 191 8.62 -7.08 12.18
CA SER A 191 8.27 -7.05 10.76
C SER A 191 7.91 -5.63 10.36
N GLY A 192 7.96 -5.28 9.08
CA GLY A 192 7.57 -3.94 8.65
C GLY A 192 8.22 -3.46 7.37
N PHE A 193 8.31 -2.14 7.25
CA PHE A 193 8.80 -1.45 6.07
C PHE A 193 9.92 -0.48 6.41
N VAL A 194 10.93 -0.45 5.55
CA VAL A 194 11.98 0.56 5.52
C VAL A 194 11.97 1.17 4.12
N CYS A 195 11.63 2.44 4.01
CA CYS A 195 11.53 3.16 2.75
C CYS A 195 12.57 4.27 2.74
N ARG A 196 13.46 4.26 1.74
CA ARG A 196 14.56 5.22 1.60
C ARG A 196 14.44 5.96 0.29
N GLU A 197 14.88 7.21 0.25
CA GLU A 197 15.10 7.87 -1.04
C GLU A 197 16.07 7.03 -1.90
N SER A 198 15.67 6.73 -3.14
CA SER A 198 16.53 6.00 -4.09
C SER A 198 17.56 6.96 -4.70
N GLU A 199 18.67 6.40 -5.20
CA GLU A 199 19.63 7.15 -6.04
C GLU A 199 18.98 7.65 -7.33
N ARG A 200 17.92 6.97 -7.79
CA ARG A 200 17.13 7.38 -8.93
C ARG A 200 16.15 8.49 -8.52
N PRO A 201 16.25 9.71 -9.08
CA PRO A 201 15.35 10.80 -8.72
C PRO A 201 13.87 10.44 -8.95
N GLY A 202 13.02 10.74 -7.97
CA GLY A 202 11.59 10.42 -8.00
C GLY A 202 11.23 8.96 -7.69
N TYR A 203 12.18 8.19 -7.14
CA TYR A 203 11.96 6.83 -6.70
C TYR A 203 12.29 6.67 -5.21
N VAL A 204 11.61 5.71 -4.59
CA VAL A 204 11.84 5.24 -3.23
C VAL A 204 12.27 3.79 -3.31
N ASN A 205 13.37 3.46 -2.63
CA ASN A 205 13.73 2.08 -2.38
C ASN A 205 12.89 1.57 -1.20
N LEU A 206 11.95 0.67 -1.49
CA LEU A 206 11.06 0.06 -0.52
C LEU A 206 11.57 -1.33 -0.15
N MET A 207 11.89 -1.51 1.12
CA MET A 207 12.20 -2.80 1.72
C MET A 207 11.06 -3.24 2.64
N SER A 208 10.63 -4.49 2.52
CA SER A 208 9.61 -5.09 3.37
C SER A 208 10.15 -6.35 4.04
N VAL A 209 10.15 -6.37 5.37
CA VAL A 209 10.61 -7.48 6.19
C VAL A 209 9.40 -8.18 6.80
N MET A 210 9.26 -9.47 6.54
CA MET A 210 8.22 -10.32 7.10
C MET A 210 8.87 -11.41 7.94
N HIS A 211 8.80 -11.27 9.26
CA HIS A 211 9.25 -12.27 10.22
C HIS A 211 8.06 -12.71 11.08
N ILE A 212 7.39 -13.79 10.66
CA ILE A 212 6.04 -14.10 11.14
C ILE A 212 5.93 -15.58 11.53
N ASP A 213 5.39 -15.84 12.72
CA ASP A 213 4.87 -17.15 13.10
C ASP A 213 3.35 -17.15 12.99
N LEU A 214 2.83 -17.78 11.92
CA LEU A 214 1.39 -17.92 11.69
C LEU A 214 0.68 -18.86 12.68
N ARG A 215 1.46 -19.57 13.51
CA ARG A 215 1.06 -20.61 14.46
C ARG A 215 0.08 -21.62 13.85
N GLY A 216 -0.52 -22.45 14.71
CA GLY A 216 -1.45 -23.50 14.29
C GLY A 216 -0.81 -24.69 13.59
N THR A 217 -1.66 -25.49 12.95
CA THR A 217 -1.34 -26.83 12.43
C THR A 217 -0.99 -26.84 10.94
N LEU A 218 -0.82 -25.68 10.30
CA LEU A 218 -0.37 -25.63 8.91
C LEU A 218 1.05 -26.22 8.80
N PRO A 219 1.33 -27.04 7.77
CA PRO A 219 2.69 -27.45 7.43
C PRO A 219 3.64 -26.26 7.30
N SER A 220 4.91 -26.43 7.71
CA SER A 220 5.92 -25.35 7.69
C SER A 220 6.12 -24.75 6.30
N THR A 221 6.16 -25.58 5.26
CA THR A 221 6.30 -25.13 3.86
C THR A 221 5.15 -24.24 3.41
N LEU A 222 3.92 -24.51 3.87
CA LEU A 222 2.76 -23.67 3.58
C LEU A 222 2.78 -22.36 4.38
N LYS A 223 3.26 -22.38 5.63
CA LYS A 223 3.48 -21.14 6.39
C LYS A 223 4.53 -20.27 5.71
N GLU A 224 5.66 -20.86 5.32
CA GLU A 224 6.72 -20.15 4.60
C GLU A 224 6.23 -19.56 3.29
N ARG A 225 5.44 -20.31 2.51
CA ARG A 225 4.85 -19.80 1.28
C ARG A 225 3.93 -18.61 1.54
N ALA A 226 3.03 -18.72 2.51
CA ALA A 226 2.12 -17.63 2.87
C ALA A 226 2.88 -16.36 3.30
N VAL A 227 3.94 -16.50 4.12
CA VAL A 227 4.77 -15.35 4.53
C VAL A 227 5.56 -14.77 3.35
N MET A 228 6.06 -15.60 2.43
CA MET A 228 6.70 -15.12 1.20
C MET A 228 5.70 -14.38 0.28
N ASP A 229 4.44 -14.83 0.21
CA ASP A 229 3.40 -14.14 -0.55
C ASP A 229 3.11 -12.73 0.00
N LEU A 230 3.24 -12.52 1.32
CA LEU A 230 3.18 -11.18 1.92
C LEU A 230 4.26 -10.25 1.38
N CYS A 231 5.48 -10.74 1.15
CA CYS A 231 6.54 -9.93 0.53
C CYS A 231 6.19 -9.50 -0.90
N ARG A 232 5.38 -10.27 -1.65
CA ARG A 232 4.93 -9.87 -3.00
C ARG A 232 3.93 -8.72 -2.97
N THR A 233 3.21 -8.55 -1.87
CA THR A 233 2.19 -7.51 -1.75
C THR A 233 2.76 -6.08 -1.76
N VAL A 234 4.09 -5.89 -1.74
CA VAL A 234 4.70 -4.57 -2.00
C VAL A 234 4.37 -4.01 -3.39
N ARG A 235 4.01 -4.86 -4.38
CA ARG A 235 3.47 -4.40 -5.68
C ARG A 235 2.20 -3.59 -5.55
N VAL A 236 1.39 -3.95 -4.55
CA VAL A 236 0.16 -3.23 -4.22
C VAL A 236 0.51 -1.79 -3.86
N ILE A 237 1.60 -1.53 -3.15
CA ILE A 237 2.02 -0.17 -2.79
C ILE A 237 2.32 0.66 -4.05
N ASP A 238 3.13 0.16 -4.99
CA ASP A 238 3.41 0.88 -6.26
C ASP A 238 2.13 1.18 -7.05
N ARG A 239 1.26 0.16 -7.19
CA ARG A 239 -0.05 0.33 -7.85
C ARG A 239 -0.87 1.43 -7.20
N ASN A 240 -0.92 1.49 -5.88
CA ASN A 240 -1.73 2.45 -5.15
C ASN A 240 -1.20 3.88 -5.21
N LEU A 241 0.13 4.05 -5.20
CA LEU A 241 0.74 5.36 -5.46
C LEU A 241 0.26 5.91 -6.81
N ARG A 242 0.26 5.05 -7.84
CA ARG A 242 -0.21 5.40 -9.18
C ARG A 242 -1.70 5.69 -9.23
N GLU A 243 -2.52 4.86 -8.62
CA GLU A 243 -3.98 5.04 -8.57
C GLU A 243 -4.37 6.33 -7.80
N ASN A 244 -3.68 6.65 -6.70
CA ASN A 244 -3.89 7.90 -5.97
C ASN A 244 -3.59 9.13 -6.84
N ARG A 245 -2.44 9.17 -7.53
CA ARG A 245 -2.10 10.25 -8.48
C ARG A 245 -3.12 10.37 -9.62
N LEU A 246 -3.62 9.23 -10.11
CA LEU A 246 -4.65 9.22 -11.14
C LEU A 246 -5.99 9.76 -10.62
N ILE A 247 -6.32 9.60 -9.35
CA ILE A 247 -7.53 10.22 -8.79
C ILE A 247 -7.33 11.72 -8.59
N GLU A 248 -6.17 12.16 -8.14
CA GLU A 248 -5.91 13.58 -7.84
C GLU A 248 -5.87 14.47 -9.09
N THR A 249 -5.70 13.88 -10.26
CA THR A 249 -5.63 14.59 -11.53
C THR A 249 -6.96 14.48 -12.27
N PRO A 250 -7.34 15.47 -13.09
CA PRO A 250 -8.56 15.38 -13.88
C PRO A 250 -8.43 14.36 -15.03
N PHE A 251 -9.58 13.94 -15.57
CA PHE A 251 -9.66 13.15 -16.80
C PHE A 251 -10.06 14.05 -17.97
N LEU A 252 -9.53 13.75 -19.16
CA LEU A 252 -9.89 14.47 -20.38
C LEU A 252 -11.21 13.92 -20.93
N PRO A 253 -12.18 14.75 -21.31
CA PRO A 253 -13.41 14.28 -21.94
C PRO A 253 -13.11 13.61 -23.29
N GLY A 254 -13.96 12.67 -23.70
CA GLY A 254 -13.73 11.83 -24.88
C GLY A 254 -13.57 12.61 -26.19
N GLU A 255 -14.20 13.78 -26.30
CA GLU A 255 -14.08 14.68 -27.46
C GLU A 255 -12.65 15.24 -27.65
N GLN A 256 -11.85 15.23 -26.59
CA GLN A 256 -10.46 15.68 -26.60
C GLN A 256 -9.47 14.54 -26.88
N PHE A 257 -9.96 13.30 -27.03
CA PHE A 257 -9.09 12.19 -27.38
C PHE A 257 -8.59 12.28 -28.81
N VAL A 258 -7.33 11.90 -29.00
CA VAL A 258 -6.77 11.72 -30.33
C VAL A 258 -7.47 10.54 -30.99
N LYS A 259 -8.02 10.74 -32.19
CA LYS A 259 -8.73 9.69 -32.93
C LYS A 259 -7.83 8.47 -33.13
N LEU A 260 -8.31 7.27 -32.80
CA LEU A 260 -7.55 6.02 -32.96
C LEU A 260 -7.04 5.80 -34.40
N SER A 261 -7.84 6.20 -35.40
CA SER A 261 -7.48 6.10 -36.82
C SER A 261 -6.32 7.02 -37.23
N SER A 262 -6.08 8.11 -36.49
CA SER A 262 -5.01 9.07 -36.80
C SER A 262 -3.61 8.63 -36.38
N ARG A 263 -3.49 7.47 -35.71
CA ARG A 263 -2.21 6.96 -35.19
C ARG A 263 -1.93 5.57 -35.73
N GLU A 264 -0.76 5.39 -36.33
CA GLU A 264 -0.26 4.09 -36.79
C GLU A 264 0.62 3.39 -35.75
N GLN A 265 1.15 4.15 -34.78
CA GLN A 265 2.06 3.67 -33.75
C GLN A 265 1.62 4.11 -32.36
N CYS A 266 1.96 3.30 -31.35
CA CYS A 266 1.74 3.64 -29.94
C CYS A 266 2.49 4.93 -29.59
N TYR A 267 1.79 5.87 -28.95
CA TYR A 267 2.38 7.14 -28.54
C TYR A 267 3.58 6.96 -27.60
N LEU A 268 3.59 5.93 -26.75
CA LEU A 268 4.68 5.67 -25.80
C LEU A 268 5.78 4.80 -26.40
N CYS A 269 5.52 3.52 -26.66
CA CYS A 269 6.56 2.58 -27.09
C CYS A 269 6.93 2.69 -28.58
N LYS A 270 6.25 3.55 -29.36
CA LYS A 270 6.46 3.78 -30.80
C LYS A 270 6.29 2.56 -31.70
N ARG A 271 5.90 1.39 -31.16
CA ARG A 271 5.61 0.19 -31.95
C ARG A 271 4.33 0.38 -32.76
N SER A 272 4.36 -0.04 -34.03
CA SER A 272 3.20 0.00 -34.93
C SER A 272 2.06 -0.86 -34.41
N PHE A 273 0.84 -0.38 -34.58
CA PHE A 273 -0.35 -1.15 -34.27
C PHE A 273 -0.60 -2.22 -35.32
N CYS A 274 -1.16 -3.34 -34.88
CA CYS A 274 -1.54 -4.47 -35.71
C CYS A 274 -2.64 -5.26 -34.99
N PHE A 275 -3.09 -6.37 -35.56
CA PHE A 275 -4.13 -7.20 -34.95
C PHE A 275 -3.81 -7.61 -33.50
N PHE A 276 -2.55 -7.93 -33.20
CA PHE A 276 -2.09 -8.31 -31.84
C PHE A 276 -1.74 -7.11 -30.94
N ARG A 277 -1.89 -5.88 -31.43
CA ARG A 277 -1.60 -4.66 -30.66
C ARG A 277 -2.73 -3.67 -30.87
N LYS A 278 -3.77 -3.81 -30.06
CA LYS A 278 -4.95 -2.96 -30.10
C LYS A 278 -4.63 -1.51 -29.74
N LYS A 279 -5.36 -0.59 -30.36
CA LYS A 279 -5.29 0.86 -30.11
C LYS A 279 -6.29 1.21 -29.02
N LYS A 280 -5.86 1.94 -27.99
CA LYS A 280 -6.75 2.46 -26.94
C LYS A 280 -6.35 3.89 -26.59
N ASN A 281 -7.27 4.71 -26.09
CA ASN A 281 -6.96 6.06 -25.62
C ASN A 281 -6.56 6.04 -24.14
N CYS A 282 -5.60 6.90 -23.77
CA CYS A 282 -5.34 7.24 -22.37
C CYS A 282 -6.34 8.31 -21.90
N PHE A 283 -7.10 8.06 -20.83
CA PHE A 283 -8.11 9.00 -20.35
C PHE A 283 -7.52 10.25 -19.67
N LYS A 284 -6.20 10.27 -19.43
CA LYS A 284 -5.48 11.42 -18.87
C LYS A 284 -4.92 12.37 -19.91
N CYS A 285 -4.32 11.86 -20.98
CA CYS A 285 -3.66 12.69 -22.00
C CYS A 285 -4.29 12.59 -23.40
N GLY A 286 -5.27 11.72 -23.59
CA GLY A 286 -6.01 11.55 -24.84
C GLY A 286 -5.24 10.82 -25.95
N GLU A 287 -3.95 10.57 -25.77
CA GLU A 287 -3.11 9.90 -26.78
C GLU A 287 -3.47 8.42 -26.98
N VAL A 288 -3.14 7.91 -28.17
CA VAL A 288 -3.37 6.52 -28.55
C VAL A 288 -2.20 5.65 -28.12
N VAL A 289 -2.46 4.68 -27.25
CA VAL A 289 -1.48 3.76 -26.67
C VAL A 289 -1.89 2.31 -26.88
N CYS A 290 -0.94 1.38 -26.79
CA CYS A 290 -1.26 -0.05 -26.72
C CYS A 290 -1.67 -0.46 -25.30
N THR A 291 -2.28 -1.65 -25.17
CA THR A 291 -2.73 -2.22 -23.90
C THR A 291 -1.64 -2.25 -22.82
N GLN A 292 -0.42 -2.68 -23.17
CA GLN A 292 0.74 -2.69 -22.26
C GLN A 292 1.17 -1.28 -21.81
N CYS A 293 1.08 -0.27 -22.69
CA CYS A 293 1.49 1.10 -22.36
C CYS A 293 0.38 1.90 -21.66
N GLY A 294 -0.86 1.42 -21.69
CA GLY A 294 -2.01 2.01 -21.03
C GLY A 294 -2.86 0.95 -20.36
N PRO A 295 -2.43 0.39 -19.23
CA PRO A 295 -3.21 -0.60 -18.49
C PRO A 295 -4.52 0.01 -17.94
N LYS A 296 -5.44 -0.87 -17.53
CA LYS A 296 -6.63 -0.49 -16.76
C LYS A 296 -6.21 -0.34 -15.28
N TRP A 297 -6.57 0.76 -14.66
CA TRP A 297 -6.32 1.08 -13.25
C TRP A 297 -7.64 1.04 -12.48
N ASN A 298 -7.65 0.56 -11.24
CA ASN A 298 -8.85 0.51 -10.44
C ASN A 298 -8.86 1.70 -9.46
N ILE A 299 -9.63 2.74 -9.78
CA ILE A 299 -9.71 3.94 -8.95
C ILE A 299 -11.04 4.04 -8.21
N LYS A 300 -11.02 4.61 -7.00
CA LYS A 300 -12.23 4.91 -6.23
C LYS A 300 -12.70 6.34 -6.49
N ILE A 301 -13.83 6.48 -7.16
CA ILE A 301 -14.51 7.78 -7.38
C ILE A 301 -15.78 7.80 -6.54
N ALA A 302 -15.87 8.74 -5.59
CA ALA A 302 -17.01 8.88 -4.68
C ALA A 302 -17.40 7.58 -3.94
N GLY A 303 -16.42 6.70 -3.67
CA GLY A 303 -16.63 5.39 -3.03
C GLY A 303 -16.97 4.24 -3.98
N THR A 304 -17.16 4.51 -5.27
CA THR A 304 -17.37 3.48 -6.29
C THR A 304 -16.04 3.15 -6.98
N SER A 305 -15.72 1.86 -7.05
CA SER A 305 -14.55 1.34 -7.79
C SER A 305 -14.85 1.39 -9.29
N VAL A 306 -13.97 2.04 -10.06
CA VAL A 306 -14.10 2.23 -11.51
C VAL A 306 -12.78 1.87 -12.19
N LYS A 307 -12.84 1.04 -13.22
CA LYS A 307 -11.69 0.74 -14.07
C LYS A 307 -11.49 1.88 -15.08
N VAL A 308 -10.36 2.57 -15.04
CA VAL A 308 -10.00 3.63 -16.00
C VAL A 308 -8.72 3.31 -16.75
N ARG A 309 -8.64 3.64 -18.03
CA ARG A 309 -7.41 3.42 -18.81
C ARG A 309 -6.52 4.65 -18.77
N ALA A 310 -5.30 4.50 -18.24
CA ALA A 310 -4.32 5.58 -18.22
C ALA A 310 -2.93 5.06 -18.58
N CYS A 311 -2.16 5.86 -19.31
CA CYS A 311 -0.83 5.45 -19.74
C CYS A 311 0.17 5.48 -18.60
N THR A 312 1.21 4.65 -18.69
CA THR A 312 2.24 4.51 -17.65
C THR A 312 2.94 5.82 -17.33
N THR A 313 3.06 6.75 -18.29
CA THR A 313 3.57 8.11 -18.04
C THR A 313 2.60 8.94 -17.19
N CYS A 314 1.30 8.90 -17.47
CA CYS A 314 0.30 9.66 -16.70
C CYS A 314 0.09 9.08 -15.29
N SER A 315 0.36 7.79 -15.08
CA SER A 315 0.29 7.17 -13.74
C SER A 315 1.47 7.55 -12.84
N LEU A 316 2.56 8.07 -13.41
CA LEU A 316 3.81 8.37 -12.70
C LEU A 316 3.98 9.84 -12.34
N LEU A 317 3.26 10.75 -13.00
CA LEU A 317 3.50 12.19 -12.91
C LEU A 317 2.42 12.90 -12.08
N PRO A 318 2.79 13.74 -11.11
CA PRO A 318 1.88 14.75 -10.56
C PRO A 318 1.58 15.81 -11.64
N TRP A 319 0.31 16.17 -11.80
CA TRP A 319 -0.11 17.29 -12.66
C TRP A 319 0.40 18.63 -12.08
N PRO A 320 0.89 19.61 -12.89
CA PRO A 320 0.87 19.75 -14.34
C PRO A 320 2.28 19.60 -14.96
N SER A 321 2.98 18.48 -14.70
CA SER A 321 4.28 18.24 -15.34
C SER A 321 4.16 17.72 -16.79
N LEU A 322 2.96 17.34 -17.24
CA LEU A 322 2.66 17.10 -18.65
C LEU A 322 2.34 18.44 -19.34
N GLY A 323 3.35 19.03 -19.98
CA GLY A 323 3.28 20.32 -20.69
C GLY A 323 2.35 20.35 -21.91
N ARG A 324 1.06 20.06 -21.74
CA ARG A 324 0.02 20.27 -22.74
C ARG A 324 -0.84 21.44 -22.28
N ASN A 325 -0.85 22.53 -23.06
CA ASN A 325 -1.66 23.73 -22.87
C ASN A 325 -3.16 23.43 -23.08
N THR A 326 -3.75 22.53 -22.30
CA THR A 326 -5.20 22.33 -22.25
C THR A 326 -5.78 23.29 -21.23
N ALA A 327 -6.61 24.23 -21.71
CA ALA A 327 -7.34 25.16 -20.86
C ALA A 327 -8.11 24.38 -19.77
N VAL A 328 -7.83 24.73 -18.51
CA VAL A 328 -8.36 24.10 -17.28
C VAL A 328 -9.90 23.96 -17.29
N SER A 329 -10.60 24.79 -18.06
CA SER A 329 -12.06 24.89 -18.11
C SER A 329 -12.83 23.69 -18.69
N THR A 330 -12.15 22.67 -19.26
CA THR A 330 -12.81 21.52 -19.92
C THR A 330 -12.44 20.15 -19.33
N LEU A 331 -11.76 20.15 -18.19
CA LEU A 331 -11.28 18.96 -17.50
C LEU A 331 -12.38 18.39 -16.59
N ILE A 332 -12.59 17.08 -16.63
CA ILE A 332 -13.56 16.41 -15.74
C ILE A 332 -12.84 16.12 -14.42
N THR A 333 -13.33 16.73 -13.34
CA THR A 333 -12.86 16.44 -11.98
C THR A 333 -13.43 15.10 -11.50
N PRO A 334 -12.75 14.37 -10.60
CA PRO A 334 -13.25 13.09 -10.09
C PRO A 334 -14.68 13.18 -9.53
N SER A 335 -15.04 14.29 -8.90
CA SER A 335 -16.38 14.50 -8.33
C SER A 335 -17.50 14.72 -9.35
N SER A 336 -17.19 14.96 -10.62
CA SER A 336 -18.15 15.25 -11.68
C SER A 336 -18.31 14.10 -12.69
N ILE A 337 -17.67 12.95 -12.46
CA ILE A 337 -17.75 11.77 -13.33
C ILE A 337 -19.11 11.08 -13.11
N PRO A 338 -20.02 11.05 -14.11
CA PRO A 338 -21.23 10.27 -14.05
C PRO A 338 -20.89 8.78 -14.11
N SER A 339 -21.67 7.97 -13.39
CA SER A 339 -21.66 6.50 -13.50
C SER A 339 -21.65 6.08 -14.97
N THR A 340 -20.57 5.40 -15.37
CA THR A 340 -20.39 4.58 -16.58
C THR A 340 -20.56 5.20 -17.97
N ASP A 341 -21.28 6.30 -18.18
CA ASP A 341 -21.72 6.68 -19.54
C ASP A 341 -20.78 7.60 -20.35
N VAL A 342 -19.86 8.32 -19.70
CA VAL A 342 -19.00 9.30 -20.40
C VAL A 342 -17.90 8.65 -21.24
N TRP A 343 -17.42 7.48 -20.81
CA TRP A 343 -16.28 6.79 -21.46
C TRP A 343 -16.73 5.73 -22.47
N ASN A 344 -17.95 5.21 -22.35
CA ASN A 344 -18.49 4.15 -23.21
C ASN A 344 -18.65 4.56 -24.69
N ARG A 345 -18.71 5.86 -25.01
CA ARG A 345 -18.83 6.32 -26.41
C ARG A 345 -17.53 6.21 -27.22
N ALA A 346 -16.37 6.00 -26.59
CA ALA A 346 -15.09 5.92 -27.27
C ALA A 346 -14.62 4.47 -27.54
N ASP A 347 -15.26 3.46 -26.95
CA ASP A 347 -14.84 2.05 -26.98
C ASP A 347 -15.89 1.17 -27.70
N VAL A 348 -16.16 1.41 -28.98
CA VAL A 348 -17.11 0.60 -29.79
C VAL A 348 -16.51 -0.75 -30.25
N ASP A 349 -15.47 -1.27 -29.60
CA ASP A 349 -14.82 -2.53 -30.02
C ASP A 349 -14.15 -3.26 -28.83
N ASP A 350 -14.88 -3.43 -27.73
CA ASP A 350 -14.41 -4.07 -26.47
C ASP A 350 -15.11 -5.40 -26.16
N SER A 351 -15.54 -6.17 -27.18
CA SER A 351 -16.17 -7.49 -26.95
C SER A 351 -15.20 -8.67 -26.79
N ASP A 352 -13.90 -8.51 -27.06
CA ASP A 352 -12.96 -9.64 -27.06
C ASP A 352 -11.55 -9.23 -26.58
N ASP A 353 -11.43 -8.67 -25.37
CA ASP A 353 -10.14 -8.69 -24.67
C ASP A 353 -10.22 -9.83 -23.66
N ASP A 354 -9.57 -10.95 -24.01
CA ASP A 354 -9.26 -12.05 -23.11
C ASP A 354 -8.83 -11.47 -21.75
N ASP A 355 -9.47 -11.95 -20.70
CA ASP A 355 -9.02 -11.80 -19.34
C ASP A 355 -7.60 -12.42 -19.27
N ASP A 356 -6.57 -11.60 -19.54
CA ASP A 356 -5.29 -11.72 -18.86
C ASP A 356 -5.60 -11.43 -17.38
N ASP A 357 -6.30 -12.36 -16.74
CA ASP A 357 -6.29 -12.56 -15.31
C ASP A 357 -4.84 -12.88 -14.99
N ASP A 358 -4.05 -11.82 -14.78
CA ASP A 358 -3.07 -11.86 -13.73
C ASP A 358 -3.87 -12.28 -12.47
N GLU A 359 -3.94 -13.59 -12.21
CA GLU A 359 -4.19 -14.17 -10.88
C GLU A 359 -3.03 -13.69 -9.98
N GLU A 360 -2.94 -12.38 -9.80
CA GLU A 360 -2.09 -11.75 -8.84
C GLU A 360 -2.74 -12.07 -7.50
N SER A 361 -2.16 -13.05 -6.80
CA SER A 361 -2.52 -13.51 -5.46
C SER A 361 -3.38 -12.49 -4.72
N SER A 362 -4.68 -12.76 -4.64
CA SER A 362 -5.75 -11.88 -4.18
C SER A 362 -5.70 -11.58 -2.67
N PHE A 363 -4.53 -11.76 -2.05
CA PHE A 363 -4.33 -11.70 -0.61
C PHE A 363 -3.55 -10.44 -0.23
N VAL A 364 -4.26 -9.32 -0.07
CA VAL A 364 -3.67 -8.10 0.49
C VAL A 364 -3.83 -8.13 2.03
N SER A 365 -2.82 -8.65 2.73
CA SER A 365 -2.74 -8.62 4.20
C SER A 365 -2.78 -7.20 4.75
N PHE A 366 -3.21 -7.00 6.00
CA PHE A 366 -3.15 -5.74 6.74
C PHE A 366 -1.78 -5.05 6.64
N ILE A 367 -0.71 -5.84 6.52
CA ILE A 367 0.65 -5.30 6.38
C ILE A 367 0.74 -4.43 5.12
N THR A 368 -0.07 -4.68 4.09
CA THR A 368 -0.17 -3.91 2.83
C THR A 368 -1.56 -3.39 2.48
N ALA A 369 -2.60 -3.67 3.28
CA ALA A 369 -4.01 -3.38 2.96
C ALA A 369 -4.40 -1.90 3.11
N SER A 370 -3.57 -1.08 3.74
CA SER A 370 -3.84 0.33 3.91
C SER A 370 -3.51 1.06 2.61
N THR A 371 -4.41 1.13 1.63
CA THR A 371 -4.20 2.01 0.46
C THR A 371 -5.54 2.58 -0.03
N MET A 372 -5.56 3.88 -0.34
CA MET A 372 -6.71 4.66 -0.82
C MET A 372 -7.76 5.08 0.23
N SER A 373 -7.35 5.88 1.21
CA SER A 373 -8.30 6.79 1.88
C SER A 373 -8.37 8.12 1.14
N ARG A 374 -9.59 8.67 1.03
CA ARG A 374 -9.92 9.88 0.26
C ARG A 374 -9.06 11.05 0.71
N TYR A 375 -8.64 11.89 -0.23
CA TYR A 375 -8.45 13.30 0.08
C TYR A 375 -9.84 13.87 0.41
N SER A 376 -10.11 14.16 1.68
CA SER A 376 -10.99 15.27 1.97
C SER A 376 -10.22 16.52 1.53
N ILE A 377 -10.61 17.10 0.40
CA ILE A 377 -10.23 18.47 0.08
C ILE A 377 -10.85 19.31 1.20
N SER A 378 -10.08 19.57 2.26
CA SER A 378 -10.39 20.70 3.12
C SER A 378 -10.20 21.90 2.20
N THR A 379 -11.30 22.53 1.81
CA THR A 379 -11.28 23.86 1.24
C THR A 379 -10.79 24.81 2.34
N GLY A 380 -9.47 24.83 2.55
CA GLY A 380 -8.80 25.81 3.38
C GLY A 380 -9.04 27.17 2.75
N GLY A 381 -9.91 27.96 3.37
CA GLY A 381 -10.14 29.35 3.01
C GLY A 381 -8.80 30.08 2.92
N ARG A 382 -8.63 30.86 1.85
CA ARG A 382 -7.55 31.83 1.76
C ARG A 382 -7.55 32.69 3.04
N PRO A 383 -6.42 32.88 3.72
CA PRO A 383 -6.31 33.98 4.66
C PRO A 383 -6.35 35.26 3.85
N THR A 384 -7.44 36.01 3.98
CA THR A 384 -7.50 37.42 3.63
C THR A 384 -6.58 38.15 4.60
N PHE A 385 -5.40 38.55 4.12
CA PHE A 385 -4.61 39.56 4.82
C PHE A 385 -5.29 40.91 4.63
N ASP A 386 -5.95 41.36 5.69
CA ASP A 386 -6.45 42.72 5.81
C ASP A 386 -5.24 43.63 6.12
N HIS A 387 -4.94 44.54 5.21
CA HIS A 387 -3.99 45.62 5.44
C HIS A 387 -4.77 46.79 6.03
N SER A 388 -4.72 46.92 7.35
CA SER A 388 -5.13 48.13 8.05
C SER A 388 -4.29 48.35 9.31
N GLN A 389 -3.46 49.41 9.26
CA GLN A 389 -3.09 50.39 10.31
C GLN A 389 -2.61 49.81 11.66
N GLU A 390 -1.44 50.16 12.20
CA GLU A 390 -0.80 51.48 12.39
C GLU A 390 0.73 51.44 12.22
#